data_AF-A0A8K1C236-F1
#
_entry.id   AF-A0A8K1C236-F1
#
_cell.length_a   1.000
_cell.length_b   1.000
_cell.length_c   1.000
_cell.angle_alpha   90.00
_cell.angle_beta   90.00
_cell.angle_gamma   90.00
#
_symmetry.space_group_name_H-M   'P 1'
#
loop_
_entity.id
_entity.type
_entity.pdbx_description
1 polymer ?
#
loop_
_entity_poly.entity_id
_entity_poly.type
_entity_poly.pdbx_seq_one_letter_code
_entity_poly.pdbx_strand_id
1 'polypeptide(L)'
;MDANRSEFRVLVGCVAVLYIKFLVTCMIQGRKGFIAGGHVEVKSPRHSVARLELEVEPAAGALEAEARWKRIIQNDLESIPFALVVFLVAVSANGPMTTVNTVLMLTYTITRIAHTISYATKHAMARMLTWMTGVFCIMGGIGSAIRSSL
;
A
#
# COMPACT_ATOMS: atom_id res chain seq x y z
N MET A 1 29.74 -4.97 11.98
CA MET A 1 28.82 -5.85 11.22
C MET A 1 27.40 -5.85 11.78
N ASP A 2 27.17 -5.44 13.03
CA ASP A 2 25.86 -5.55 13.68
C ASP A 2 24.82 -4.51 13.25
N ALA A 3 25.24 -3.28 12.92
CA ALA A 3 24.34 -2.22 12.44
C ALA A 3 23.59 -2.61 11.15
N ASN A 4 24.31 -3.23 10.20
CA ASN A 4 23.77 -3.68 8.93
C ASN A 4 22.69 -4.77 9.12
N ARG A 5 22.83 -5.60 10.17
CA ARG A 5 21.83 -6.61 10.54
C ARG A 5 20.57 -5.99 11.15
N SER A 6 20.71 -4.97 12.00
CA SER A 6 19.54 -4.29 12.61
C SER A 6 18.71 -3.54 11.57
N GLU A 7 19.34 -2.91 10.60
CA GLU A 7 18.65 -2.14 9.57
C GLU A 7 17.93 -3.04 8.56
N PHE A 8 18.58 -4.13 8.15
CA PHE A 8 17.93 -5.15 7.33
C PHE A 8 16.72 -5.76 8.03
N ARG A 9 16.79 -5.97 9.36
CA ARG A 9 15.63 -6.40 10.17
C ARG A 9 14.50 -5.37 10.14
N VAL A 10 14.81 -4.07 10.17
CA VAL A 10 13.78 -3.02 10.04
C VAL A 10 13.12 -3.08 8.67
N LEU A 11 13.91 -3.18 7.59
CA LEU A 11 13.36 -3.33 6.23
C LEU A 11 12.43 -4.54 6.15
N VAL A 12 12.89 -5.71 6.58
CA VAL A 12 12.09 -6.95 6.59
C VAL A 12 10.81 -6.80 7.42
N GLY A 13 10.91 -6.19 8.60
CA GLY A 13 9.76 -5.93 9.45
C GLY A 13 8.73 -5.01 8.79
N CYS A 14 9.18 -3.92 8.18
CA CYS A 14 8.31 -3.00 7.43
C CYS A 14 7.69 -3.66 6.20
N VAL A 15 8.44 -4.48 5.46
CA VAL A 15 7.92 -5.27 4.33
C VAL A 15 6.81 -6.21 4.82
N ALA A 16 7.04 -6.94 5.91
CA ALA A 16 6.04 -7.85 6.47
C ALA A 16 4.77 -7.10 6.88
N VAL A 17 4.90 -5.95 7.55
CA VAL A 17 3.75 -5.11 7.95
C VAL A 17 2.98 -4.59 6.73
N LEU A 18 3.68 -4.06 5.71
CA LEU A 18 3.06 -3.55 4.50
C LEU A 18 2.37 -4.67 3.70
N TYR A 19 2.96 -5.87 3.66
CA TYR A 19 2.37 -7.03 3.01
C TYR A 19 1.13 -7.54 3.74
N ILE A 20 1.18 -7.67 5.08
CA ILE A 20 0.01 -8.03 5.89
C ILE A 20 -1.09 -7.00 5.68
N LYS A 21 -0.76 -5.71 5.70
CA LYS A 21 -1.71 -4.63 5.40
C LYS A 21 -2.33 -4.81 4.01
N PHE A 22 -1.54 -5.08 2.97
CA PHE A 22 -2.04 -5.33 1.62
C PHE A 22 -2.99 -6.53 1.56
N LEU A 23 -2.66 -7.64 2.23
CA LEU A 23 -3.56 -8.79 2.33
C LEU A 23 -4.88 -8.43 3.02
N VAL A 24 -4.82 -7.70 4.13
CA VAL A 24 -6.01 -7.23 4.85
C VAL A 24 -6.88 -6.33 3.97
N THR A 25 -6.29 -5.38 3.23
CA THR A 25 -7.07 -4.50 2.34
C THR A 25 -7.70 -5.28 1.19
N CYS A 26 -7.01 -6.25 0.59
CA CYS A 26 -7.55 -7.16 -0.42
C CYS A 26 -8.72 -7.99 0.11
N MET A 27 -8.61 -8.55 1.32
CA MET A 27 -9.71 -9.32 1.95
C MET A 27 -10.92 -8.43 2.21
N ILE A 28 -10.72 -7.18 2.67
CA ILE A 28 -11.82 -6.23 2.88
C ILE A 28 -12.47 -5.84 1.55
N GLN A 29 -11.68 -5.55 0.51
CA GLN A 29 -12.21 -5.25 -0.82
C GLN A 29 -13.01 -6.44 -1.37
N GLY A 30 -12.51 -7.67 -1.25
CA GLY A 30 -13.24 -8.88 -1.66
C GLY A 30 -14.59 -8.98 -0.96
N ARG A 31 -14.62 -8.85 0.36
CA ARG A 31 -15.88 -8.83 1.15
C ARG A 31 -16.82 -7.71 0.70
N LYS A 32 -16.31 -6.52 0.42
CA LYS A 32 -17.13 -5.38 -0.06
C LYS A 32 -17.65 -5.63 -1.48
N GLY A 33 -16.88 -6.28 -2.35
CA GLY A 33 -17.32 -6.70 -3.68
C GLY A 33 -18.44 -7.74 -3.62
N PHE A 34 -18.36 -8.73 -2.72
CA PHE A 34 -19.45 -9.69 -2.52
C PHE A 34 -20.74 -9.00 -2.03
N ILE A 35 -20.65 -8.08 -1.07
CA ILE A 35 -21.81 -7.31 -0.58
C ILE A 35 -22.38 -6.40 -1.65
N ALA A 36 -21.52 -5.86 -2.53
CA ALA A 36 -21.93 -5.01 -3.64
C ALA A 36 -22.56 -5.78 -4.81
N GLY A 37 -22.79 -7.10 -4.70
CA GLY A 37 -23.43 -7.91 -5.73
C GLY A 37 -22.47 -8.68 -6.64
N GLY A 38 -21.20 -8.85 -6.25
CA GLY A 38 -20.25 -9.69 -6.99
C GLY A 38 -19.87 -9.12 -8.37
N HIS A 39 -19.86 -7.79 -8.52
CA HIS A 39 -19.46 -7.11 -9.75
C HIS A 39 -17.95 -7.25 -10.03
N VAL A 40 -17.54 -8.44 -10.48
CA VAL A 40 -16.32 -8.54 -11.27
C VAL A 40 -16.70 -7.98 -12.64
N GLU A 41 -16.32 -6.74 -12.93
CA GLU A 41 -16.29 -6.22 -14.31
C GLU A 41 -15.24 -7.04 -15.07
N VAL A 42 -15.61 -8.23 -15.51
CA VAL A 42 -14.80 -9.02 -16.41
C VAL A 42 -14.89 -8.32 -17.77
N LYS A 43 -13.92 -7.43 -18.06
CA LYS A 43 -13.68 -6.90 -19.42
C LYS A 43 -13.17 -7.99 -20.39
N SER A 44 -13.65 -9.23 -20.25
CA SER A 44 -13.32 -10.34 -21.14
C SER A 44 -14.62 -10.90 -21.74
N PRO A 45 -14.77 -10.92 -23.07
CA PRO A 45 -15.97 -11.41 -23.74
C PRO A 45 -16.18 -12.94 -23.62
N ARG A 46 -15.39 -13.67 -22.81
CA ARG A 46 -15.35 -15.14 -22.84
C ARG A 46 -15.41 -15.88 -21.50
N HIS A 47 -15.51 -15.21 -20.36
CA HIS A 47 -15.60 -15.89 -19.06
C HIS A 47 -16.83 -15.46 -18.27
N SER A 48 -18.00 -15.87 -18.76
CA SER A 48 -19.21 -16.01 -17.95
C SER A 48 -19.09 -17.29 -17.11
N VAL A 49 -18.18 -17.30 -16.13
CA VAL A 49 -18.19 -18.34 -15.11
C VAL A 49 -19.45 -18.15 -14.27
N ALA A 50 -20.42 -19.03 -14.52
CA ALA A 50 -21.66 -19.26 -13.77
C ALA A 50 -22.10 -18.08 -12.90
N ARG A 51 -22.74 -17.10 -13.55
CA ARG A 51 -23.54 -16.06 -12.92
C ARG A 51 -24.66 -16.75 -12.16
N LEU A 52 -24.45 -17.07 -10.88
CA LEU A 52 -25.55 -17.23 -9.95
C LEU A 52 -26.16 -15.84 -9.80
N GLU A 53 -27.10 -15.52 -10.70
CA GLU A 53 -27.98 -14.35 -10.63
C GLU A 53 -28.87 -14.48 -9.40
N LEU A 54 -28.27 -14.38 -8.22
CA LEU A 54 -29.00 -13.92 -7.06
C LEU A 54 -29.19 -12.42 -7.33
N GLU A 55 -30.35 -12.05 -7.87
CA GLU A 55 -30.86 -10.67 -7.93
C GLU A 55 -30.96 -10.12 -6.51
N VAL A 56 -29.82 -9.80 -5.92
CA VAL A 56 -29.72 -9.11 -4.64
C VAL A 56 -29.44 -7.67 -5.01
N GLU A 57 -30.50 -6.85 -4.95
CA GLU A 57 -30.36 -5.40 -5.01
C GLU A 57 -29.25 -4.97 -4.04
N PRO A 58 -28.17 -4.34 -4.54
CA PRO A 58 -27.02 -4.03 -3.72
C PRO A 58 -27.45 -3.08 -2.61
N ALA A 59 -27.06 -3.39 -1.38
CA ALA A 59 -27.33 -2.53 -0.23
C ALA A 59 -26.87 -1.10 -0.52
N ALA A 60 -27.67 -0.11 -0.14
CA ALA A 60 -27.38 1.31 -0.42
C ALA A 60 -25.94 1.68 -0.02
N GLY A 61 -25.17 2.23 -0.96
CA GLY A 61 -23.77 2.62 -0.76
C GLY A 61 -22.73 1.49 -0.82
N ALA A 62 -23.12 0.24 -1.13
CA ALA A 62 -22.19 -0.88 -1.27
C ALA A 62 -21.22 -0.69 -2.45
N LEU A 63 -21.72 -0.20 -3.60
CA LEU A 63 -20.90 0.11 -4.77
C LEU A 63 -19.86 1.21 -4.49
N GLU A 64 -20.26 2.27 -3.80
CA GLU A 64 -19.33 3.34 -3.40
C GLU A 64 -18.26 2.84 -2.42
N ALA A 65 -18.66 1.94 -1.51
CA ALA A 65 -17.72 1.31 -0.60
C ALA A 65 -16.72 0.45 -1.36
N GLU A 66 -17.17 -0.40 -2.28
CA GLU A 66 -16.31 -1.22 -3.13
C GLU A 66 -15.34 -0.34 -3.94
N ALA A 67 -15.84 0.68 -4.64
CA ALA A 67 -15.02 1.59 -5.42
C ALA A 67 -13.96 2.30 -4.56
N ARG A 68 -14.30 2.66 -3.32
CA ARG A 68 -13.36 3.24 -2.36
C ARG A 68 -12.24 2.27 -2.00
N TRP A 69 -12.56 1.02 -1.70
CA TRP A 69 -11.55 0.00 -1.37
C TRP A 69 -10.68 -0.37 -2.58
N LYS A 70 -11.23 -0.38 -3.80
CA LYS A 70 -10.44 -0.52 -5.04
C LYS A 70 -9.38 0.58 -5.16
N ARG A 71 -9.73 1.85 -4.89
CA ARG A 71 -8.76 2.97 -4.92
C ARG A 71 -7.68 2.86 -3.85
N ILE A 72 -8.01 2.35 -2.66
CA ILE A 72 -7.02 2.09 -1.60
C ILE A 72 -5.96 1.11 -2.10
N ILE A 73 -6.40 -0.01 -2.67
CA ILE A 73 -5.52 -1.06 -3.18
C ILE A 73 -4.70 -0.56 -4.37
N GLN A 74 -5.32 0.16 -5.30
CA GLN A 74 -4.60 0.74 -6.42
C GLN A 74 -3.49 1.69 -5.95
N ASN A 75 -3.76 2.55 -4.97
CA ASN A 75 -2.74 3.43 -4.41
C ASN A 75 -1.62 2.65 -3.69
N ASP A 76 -1.95 1.53 -3.05
CA ASP A 76 -0.95 0.63 -2.47
C ASP A 76 -0.06 -0.01 -3.55
N LEU A 77 -0.64 -0.43 -4.67
CA LEU A 77 0.09 -1.01 -5.81
C LEU A 77 0.96 0.02 -6.55
N GLU A 78 0.57 1.29 -6.57
CA GLU A 78 1.38 2.36 -7.17
C GLU A 78 2.54 2.79 -6.25
N SER A 79 2.32 2.81 -4.93
CA SER A 79 3.27 3.38 -3.97
C SER A 79 4.20 2.35 -3.32
N ILE A 80 3.67 1.23 -2.83
CA ILE A 80 4.44 0.27 -2.01
C ILE A 80 5.53 -0.41 -2.83
N PRO A 81 5.28 -1.00 -4.02
CA PRO A 81 6.33 -1.64 -4.81
C PRO A 81 7.49 -0.68 -5.11
N PHE A 82 7.17 0.56 -5.46
CA PHE A 82 8.18 1.58 -5.75
C PHE A 82 9.02 1.91 -4.50
N ALA A 83 8.37 2.11 -3.34
CA ALA A 83 9.09 2.33 -2.09
C ALA A 83 9.99 1.15 -1.72
N LEU A 84 9.51 -0.09 -1.84
CA LEU A 84 10.29 -1.29 -1.53
C LEU A 84 11.53 -1.40 -2.42
N VAL A 85 11.41 -1.11 -3.72
CA VAL A 85 12.55 -1.09 -4.64
C VAL A 85 13.56 -0.03 -4.23
N VAL A 86 13.11 1.21 -3.94
CA VAL A 86 14.00 2.30 -3.51
C VAL A 86 14.77 1.94 -2.25
N PHE A 87 14.09 1.46 -1.21
CA PHE A 87 14.75 1.14 0.07
C PHE A 87 15.61 -0.13 -0.03
N LEU A 88 15.23 -1.11 -0.84
CA LEU A 88 16.07 -2.29 -1.09
C LEU A 88 17.35 -1.92 -1.84
N VAL A 89 17.26 -1.09 -2.87
CA VAL A 89 18.43 -0.58 -3.60
C VAL A 89 19.31 0.24 -2.67
N ALA A 90 18.72 1.09 -1.84
CA ALA A 90 19.46 1.90 -0.87
C ALA A 90 20.28 1.05 0.11
N VAL A 91 19.71 -0.05 0.62
CA VAL A 91 20.41 -1.03 1.48
C VAL A 91 21.47 -1.81 0.71
N SER A 92 21.18 -2.20 -0.52
CA SER A 92 22.05 -3.11 -1.30
C SER A 92 23.27 -2.40 -1.89
N ALA A 93 23.14 -1.14 -2.29
CA ALA A 93 24.21 -0.39 -2.94
C ALA A 93 25.21 0.24 -1.95
N ASN A 94 24.80 0.53 -0.71
CA ASN A 94 25.52 1.49 0.13
C ASN A 94 26.03 0.94 1.48
N GLY A 95 25.93 -0.38 1.72
CA GLY A 95 26.18 -0.93 3.05
C GLY A 95 25.07 -0.54 4.05
N PRO A 96 25.35 -0.44 5.36
CA PRO A 96 24.31 -0.18 6.37
C PRO A 96 23.44 1.05 6.05
N MET A 97 22.12 0.91 6.17
CA MET A 97 21.19 2.04 6.06
C MET A 97 21.64 3.15 6.98
N THR A 98 21.78 4.34 6.44
CA THR A 98 21.88 5.53 7.27
C THR A 98 20.67 5.60 8.21
N THR A 99 20.85 6.17 9.41
CA THR A 99 19.75 6.45 10.34
C THR A 99 18.57 7.13 9.64
N VAL A 100 18.87 7.94 8.61
CA VAL A 100 17.90 8.58 7.73
C VAL A 100 17.00 7.56 7.01
N ASN A 101 17.57 6.58 6.30
CA ASN A 101 16.77 5.57 5.60
C ASN A 101 15.89 4.76 6.55
N THR A 102 16.38 4.45 7.75
CA THR A 102 15.62 3.71 8.76
C THR A 102 14.40 4.53 9.21
N VAL A 103 14.59 5.81 9.52
CA VAL A 103 13.51 6.73 9.89
C VAL A 103 12.52 6.91 8.74
N LEU A 104 13.00 7.05 7.50
CA LEU A 104 12.15 7.21 6.32
C LEU A 104 11.29 5.95 6.07
N MET A 105 11.85 4.75 6.22
CA MET A 105 11.11 3.49 6.04
C MET A 105 10.04 3.28 7.12
N LEU A 106 10.37 3.57 8.38
CA LEU A 106 9.40 3.52 9.49
C LEU A 106 8.28 4.54 9.29
N THR A 107 8.64 5.78 8.95
CA THR A 107 7.69 6.87 8.69
C THR A 107 6.79 6.52 7.51
N TYR A 108 7.36 6.01 6.42
CA TYR A 108 6.60 5.53 5.26
C TYR A 108 5.58 4.48 5.68
N THR A 109 6.02 3.46 6.43
CA THR A 109 5.15 2.36 6.89
C THR A 109 3.97 2.87 7.70
N ILE A 110 4.22 3.68 8.74
CA ILE A 110 3.17 4.28 9.58
C ILE A 110 2.20 5.10 8.73
N THR A 111 2.75 5.92 7.84
CA THR A 111 1.99 6.78 6.94
C THR A 111 1.10 5.98 5.98
N ARG A 112 1.55 4.82 5.49
CA ARG A 112 0.73 3.93 4.63
C ARG A 112 -0.43 3.30 5.38
N ILE A 113 -0.28 3.01 6.69
CA ILE A 113 -1.39 2.57 7.53
C ILE A 113 -2.37 3.73 7.76
N ALA A 114 -1.87 4.91 8.13
CA ALA A 114 -2.68 6.11 8.35
C ALA A 114 -3.43 6.55 7.08
N HIS A 115 -2.82 6.42 5.90
CA HIS A 115 -3.45 6.69 4.62
C HIS A 115 -4.64 5.76 4.39
N THR A 116 -4.49 4.45 4.63
CA THR A 116 -5.60 3.49 4.50
C THR A 116 -6.72 3.79 5.49
N ILE A 117 -6.41 4.10 6.76
CA ILE A 117 -7.41 4.43 7.78
C ILE A 117 -8.18 5.69 7.38
N SER A 118 -7.48 6.78 7.03
CA SER A 118 -8.10 8.05 6.61
C SER A 118 -8.93 7.91 5.33
N TYR A 119 -8.50 7.06 4.39
CA TYR A 119 -9.29 6.75 3.20
C TYR A 119 -10.56 6.00 3.58
N ALA A 120 -10.47 5.00 4.47
CA ALA A 120 -11.62 4.21 4.91
C ALA A 120 -12.66 5.04 5.69
N THR A 121 -12.21 5.97 6.53
CA THR A 121 -13.06 6.87 7.34
C THR A 121 -13.50 8.15 6.62
N LYS A 122 -13.11 8.33 5.34
CA LYS A 122 -13.46 9.49 4.50
C LYS A 122 -12.88 10.84 4.97
N HIS A 123 -11.78 10.85 5.71
CA HIS A 123 -11.08 12.09 6.08
C HIS A 123 -10.15 12.58 4.96
N ALA A 124 -10.66 13.47 4.10
CA ALA A 124 -9.95 13.92 2.90
C ALA A 124 -8.61 14.62 3.17
N MET A 125 -8.55 15.50 4.18
CA MET A 125 -7.32 16.22 4.52
C MET A 125 -6.23 15.30 5.09
N ALA A 126 -6.59 14.44 6.05
CA ALA A 126 -5.66 13.47 6.61
C ALA A 126 -5.12 12.51 5.53
N ARG A 127 -5.96 12.11 4.58
CA ARG A 127 -5.55 11.30 3.43
C ARG A 127 -4.52 12.02 2.56
N MET A 128 -4.73 13.30 2.26
CA MET A 128 -3.79 14.06 1.44
C MET A 128 -2.45 14.25 2.15
N LEU A 129 -2.47 14.61 3.44
CA LEU A 129 -1.24 14.78 4.23
C LEU A 129 -0.44 13.49 4.31
N THR A 130 -1.09 12.37 4.63
CA THR A 130 -0.42 11.07 4.67
C THR A 130 0.09 10.64 3.29
N TRP A 131 -0.65 10.91 2.21
CA TRP A 131 -0.14 10.65 0.87
C TRP A 131 1.13 11.46 0.56
N MET A 132 1.12 12.77 0.86
CA MET A 132 2.29 13.65 0.64
C MET A 132 3.50 13.23 1.46
N THR A 133 3.31 12.88 2.74
CA THR A 133 4.38 12.36 3.60
C THR A 133 4.96 11.07 3.03
N GLY A 134 4.12 10.16 2.51
CA GLY A 134 4.59 8.93 1.88
C GLY A 134 5.46 9.18 0.65
N VAL A 135 5.06 10.11 -0.21
CA VAL A 135 5.87 10.54 -1.37
C VAL A 135 7.18 11.16 -0.93
N PHE A 136 7.16 12.02 0.09
CA PHE A 136 8.36 12.62 0.65
C PHE A 136 9.35 11.57 1.17
N CYS A 137 8.87 10.52 1.84
CA CYS A 137 9.74 9.43 2.30
C CYS A 137 10.45 8.70 1.16
N ILE A 138 9.74 8.45 0.05
CA ILE A 138 10.31 7.82 -1.14
C ILE A 138 11.37 8.73 -1.76
N MET A 139 11.05 10.01 -1.96
CA MET A 139 11.99 10.99 -2.53
C MET A 139 13.24 11.17 -1.66
N GLY A 140 13.06 11.20 -0.33
CA GLY A 140 14.16 11.23 0.63
C GLY A 140 15.03 9.98 0.55
N GLY A 141 14.44 8.80 0.36
CA GLY A 141 15.16 7.53 0.18
C GLY A 141 16.00 7.54 -1.10
N ILE A 142 15.44 8.04 -2.21
CA ILE A 142 16.17 8.22 -3.47
C ILE A 142 17.34 9.19 -3.27
N GLY A 143 17.09 10.36 -2.67
CA GLY A 143 18.13 11.36 -2.41
C GLY A 143 19.26 10.82 -1.52
N SER A 144 18.91 10.06 -0.48
CA SER A 144 19.91 9.40 0.36
C SER A 144 20.72 8.38 -0.42
N ALA A 145 20.10 7.58 -1.29
CA ALA A 145 20.78 6.57 -2.09
C ALA A 145 21.73 7.17 -3.14
N ILE A 146 21.34 8.28 -3.76
CA ILE A 146 22.20 9.01 -4.71
C ILE A 146 23.41 9.60 -3.97
N ARG A 147 23.17 10.30 -2.85
CA ARG A 147 24.24 10.92 -2.06
C ARG A 147 25.29 9.90 -1.62
N SER A 148 24.90 8.68 -1.28
CA SER A 148 25.83 7.63 -0.85
C SER A 148 26.54 6.93 -2.01
N SER A 149 26.10 7.14 -3.26
CA SER A 149 26.72 6.58 -4.47
C SER A 149 27.77 7.52 -5.11
N LEU A 150 27.89 8.74 -4.60
CA LEU A 150 28.86 9.77 -5.03
C LEU A 150 29.98 9.90 -4.01
#